data_AF-A0A6C0AKK3-F1
#
_entry.id   AF-A0A6C0AKK3-F1
#
_cell.length_a   1.000
_cell.length_b   1.000
_cell.length_c   1.000
_cell.angle_alpha   90.00
_cell.angle_beta   90.00
_cell.angle_gamma   90.00
#
_symmetry.space_group_name_H-M   'P 1'
#
loop_
_entity.id
_entity.type
_entity.pdbx_description
1 polymer ?
#
loop_
_entity_poly.entity_id
_entity_poly.type
_entity_poly.pdbx_seq_one_letter_code
_entity_poly.pdbx_strand_id
1 'polypeptide(L)'
;MKLSKKTESTIKFLLKTNKNKKSKLPNINSIIKSFHKEIIISEKHVKLIIPTIKKQIKTIGNIGKISTLIHFSPKRIKEQIINQHNKLLSYEIILLNKKIIINCLLEEKDLNYIYKYENMISIMLIWLKFVFSYTKNNTLSKLTINIALTDYLKELPTNNLKILDDMNCNTGSTYACKKDTEIFIYRKEEWFKVFIHETFHSLCLDFSMMNVKDFNKKINTLFPIDSKFNLYEAYSEFWAEIFNILFCSYFTIEQKNDYKEFKMFFDFFLYNEKLHSLFQCSKILDFYNLKYENLYKKDEISNLARKQYKENTNVFAYYFIKSILLFNAEKFMKWCDKNQINILIFSKNTRHLNKFFKFIKHHYKENDFIKNINNLQIKHNEIINNDFLSNNLRMTVCELEL
;
A
#
# COMPACT_ATOMS: atom_id res chain seq x y z
N MET A 1 -7.58 -0.08 18.61
CA MET A 1 -8.09 -0.79 17.42
C MET A 1 -7.51 -2.18 17.41
N LYS A 2 -8.25 -3.16 16.86
CA LYS A 2 -7.81 -4.55 16.76
C LYS A 2 -7.44 -4.87 15.31
N LEU A 3 -6.66 -5.92 15.10
CA LEU A 3 -6.43 -6.47 13.75
C LEU A 3 -7.72 -7.09 13.22
N SER A 4 -7.91 -7.07 11.91
CA SER A 4 -9.08 -7.69 11.28
C SER A 4 -9.04 -9.22 11.36
N LYS A 5 -10.21 -9.87 11.45
CA LYS A 5 -10.30 -11.34 11.38
C LYS A 5 -9.62 -11.94 10.15
N LYS A 6 -9.65 -11.24 9.00
CA LYS A 6 -8.94 -11.62 7.76
C LYS A 6 -7.42 -11.59 7.94
N THR A 7 -6.89 -10.62 8.68
CA THR A 7 -5.47 -10.56 9.06
C THR A 7 -5.09 -11.80 9.87
N GLU A 8 -5.85 -12.11 10.93
CA GLU A 8 -5.56 -13.23 11.81
C GLU A 8 -5.60 -14.59 11.09
N SER A 9 -6.63 -14.83 10.27
CA SER A 9 -6.77 -16.10 9.53
C SER A 9 -5.64 -16.29 8.51
N THR A 10 -5.27 -15.23 7.79
CA THR A 10 -4.18 -15.25 6.81
C THR A 10 -2.82 -15.48 7.49
N ILE A 11 -2.53 -14.77 8.60
CA ILE A 11 -1.30 -14.98 9.37
C ILE A 11 -1.22 -16.42 9.90
N LYS A 12 -2.30 -16.96 10.47
CA LYS A 12 -2.35 -18.36 10.93
C LYS A 12 -2.01 -19.34 9.79
N PHE A 13 -2.53 -19.10 8.60
CA PHE A 13 -2.20 -19.88 7.41
C PHE A 13 -0.71 -19.76 7.02
N LEU A 14 -0.17 -18.54 6.94
CA LEU A 14 1.24 -18.29 6.58
C LEU A 14 2.22 -18.90 7.60
N LEU A 15 1.89 -18.86 8.89
CA LEU A 15 2.70 -19.50 9.93
C LEU A 15 2.67 -21.04 9.84
N LYS A 16 1.49 -21.63 9.56
CA LYS A 16 1.37 -23.08 9.36
C LYS A 16 2.18 -23.54 8.15
N THR A 17 2.21 -22.73 7.08
CA THR A 17 2.94 -23.07 5.87
C THR A 17 4.45 -22.88 6.03
N ASN A 18 4.95 -21.93 6.83
CA ASN A 18 6.40 -21.65 6.91
C ASN A 18 7.08 -22.08 8.23
N LYS A 19 6.70 -23.23 8.80
CA LYS A 19 7.11 -23.71 10.14
C LYS A 19 8.63 -23.84 10.41
N ASN A 20 9.51 -23.77 9.41
CA ASN A 20 10.92 -24.17 9.54
C ASN A 20 11.97 -23.09 9.25
N LYS A 21 11.65 -21.79 9.30
CA LYS A 21 12.65 -20.74 9.03
C LYS A 21 12.86 -19.81 10.22
N LYS A 22 14.03 -19.93 10.86
CA LYS A 22 14.59 -18.87 11.72
C LYS A 22 14.83 -17.64 10.84
N SER A 23 13.97 -16.63 10.93
CA SER A 23 14.25 -15.32 10.33
C SER A 23 15.21 -14.56 11.24
N LYS A 24 16.35 -14.11 10.70
CA LYS A 24 17.18 -13.12 11.41
C LYS A 24 16.37 -11.85 11.62
N LEU A 25 16.38 -11.33 12.85
CA LEU A 25 15.75 -10.05 13.19
C LEU A 25 16.41 -8.93 12.38
N PRO A 26 15.62 -7.96 11.85
CA PRO A 26 16.15 -6.97 10.94
C PRO A 26 17.00 -5.93 11.68
N ASN A 27 18.21 -5.68 11.17
CA ASN A 27 19.15 -4.70 11.74
C ASN A 27 18.88 -3.26 11.25
N ILE A 28 17.69 -2.73 11.56
CA ILE A 28 17.21 -1.36 11.24
C ILE A 28 16.72 -0.61 12.50
N ASN A 29 17.29 -0.98 13.64
CA ASN A 29 16.78 -0.60 14.95
C ASN A 29 16.73 0.93 15.15
N SER A 30 17.71 1.67 14.63
CA SER A 30 17.75 3.14 14.72
C SER A 30 16.59 3.79 13.95
N ILE A 31 16.36 3.38 12.71
CA ILE A 31 15.28 3.87 11.84
C ILE A 31 13.92 3.63 12.50
N ILE A 32 13.67 2.39 12.91
CA ILE A 32 12.38 2.00 13.51
C ILE A 32 12.14 2.71 14.84
N LYS A 33 13.18 2.89 15.67
CA LYS A 33 13.10 3.67 16.91
C LYS A 33 12.79 5.14 16.65
N SER A 34 13.35 5.73 15.59
CA SER A 34 13.03 7.10 15.18
C SER A 34 11.57 7.23 14.75
N PHE A 35 11.08 6.31 13.92
CA PHE A 35 9.68 6.30 13.50
C PHE A 35 8.72 6.12 14.68
N HIS A 36 9.01 5.20 15.61
CA HIS A 36 8.20 5.01 16.81
C HIS A 36 8.06 6.32 17.63
N LYS A 37 9.19 7.00 17.87
CA LYS A 37 9.20 8.29 18.59
C LYS A 37 8.33 9.34 17.88
N GLU A 38 8.46 9.45 16.57
CA GLU A 38 7.70 10.44 15.80
C GLU A 38 6.19 10.11 15.75
N ILE A 39 5.81 8.83 15.75
CA ILE A 39 4.41 8.41 15.89
C ILE A 39 3.85 8.84 17.26
N ILE A 40 4.59 8.64 18.36
CA ILE A 40 4.18 9.09 19.70
C ILE A 40 3.99 10.61 19.75
N ILE A 41 4.94 11.37 19.18
CA ILE A 41 4.85 12.84 19.11
C ILE A 41 3.61 13.26 18.30
N SER A 42 3.36 12.58 17.18
CA SER A 42 2.23 12.85 16.30
C SER A 42 0.90 12.55 16.99
N GLU A 43 0.78 11.42 17.69
CA GLU A 43 -0.42 11.10 18.48
C GLU A 43 -0.69 12.13 19.58
N LYS A 44 0.34 12.53 20.34
CA LYS A 44 0.19 13.58 21.36
C LYS A 44 -0.32 14.88 20.77
N HIS A 45 0.21 15.31 19.64
CA HIS A 45 -0.25 16.52 18.95
C HIS A 45 -1.69 16.38 18.46
N VAL A 46 -2.04 15.24 17.85
CA VAL A 46 -3.38 14.99 17.31
C VAL A 46 -4.45 14.96 18.41
N LYS A 47 -4.14 14.38 19.57
CA LYS A 47 -5.04 14.38 20.74
C LYS A 47 -5.42 15.79 21.20
N LEU A 48 -4.54 16.78 21.04
CA LEU A 48 -4.81 18.18 21.41
C LEU A 48 -5.72 18.89 20.40
N ILE A 49 -5.63 18.54 19.11
CA ILE A 49 -6.39 19.23 18.05
C ILE A 49 -7.74 18.58 17.75
N ILE A 50 -7.91 17.26 17.96
CA ILE A 50 -9.15 16.55 17.65
C ILE A 50 -10.40 17.25 18.21
N PRO A 51 -10.43 17.66 19.49
CA PRO A 51 -11.61 18.31 20.07
C PRO A 51 -11.99 19.65 19.42
N THR A 52 -11.06 20.28 18.70
CA THR A 52 -11.27 21.59 18.07
C THR A 52 -11.71 21.49 16.61
N ILE A 53 -11.74 20.27 16.04
CA ILE A 53 -12.08 20.05 14.64
C ILE A 53 -13.57 20.32 14.42
N LYS A 54 -13.86 21.21 13.48
CA LYS A 54 -15.23 21.46 13.02
C LYS A 54 -15.72 20.29 12.17
N LYS A 55 -16.89 19.77 12.52
CA LYS A 55 -17.59 18.68 11.84
C LYS A 55 -18.89 19.20 11.24
N GLN A 56 -19.16 18.85 9.99
CA GLN A 56 -20.42 19.17 9.32
C GLN A 56 -21.00 17.92 8.66
N ILE A 57 -22.31 17.74 8.77
CA ILE A 57 -23.05 16.72 8.04
C ILE A 57 -24.04 17.41 7.12
N LYS A 58 -24.12 16.97 5.86
CA LYS A 58 -25.13 17.44 4.90
C LYS A 58 -25.54 16.35 3.93
N THR A 59 -26.75 16.45 3.40
CA THR A 59 -27.20 15.66 2.25
C THR A 59 -26.58 16.24 0.98
N ILE A 60 -26.16 15.37 0.07
CA ILE A 60 -25.58 15.74 -1.23
C ILE A 60 -26.33 15.04 -2.36
N GLY A 61 -26.50 15.73 -3.49
CA GLY A 61 -27.17 15.20 -4.68
C GLY A 61 -26.24 14.91 -5.86
N ASN A 62 -24.98 15.35 -5.82
CA ASN A 62 -24.02 15.15 -6.92
C ASN A 62 -22.59 14.94 -6.39
N ILE A 63 -22.14 13.69 -6.38
CA ILE A 63 -20.82 13.29 -5.88
C ILE A 63 -19.68 13.73 -6.79
N GLY A 64 -19.92 13.86 -8.10
CA GLY A 64 -18.92 14.37 -9.05
C GLY A 64 -18.50 15.81 -8.77
N LYS A 65 -19.32 16.58 -8.04
CA LYS A 65 -18.95 17.91 -7.51
C LYS A 65 -18.10 17.85 -6.23
N ILE A 66 -18.06 16.71 -5.55
CA ILE A 66 -17.29 16.50 -4.31
C ILE A 66 -15.88 16.00 -4.63
N SER A 67 -15.77 15.05 -5.55
CA SER A 67 -14.50 14.43 -5.94
C SER A 67 -14.34 14.40 -7.45
N THR A 68 -13.27 14.99 -7.97
CA THR A 68 -12.94 14.87 -9.41
C THR A 68 -12.31 13.52 -9.72
N LEU A 69 -11.73 12.88 -8.70
CA LEU A 69 -11.02 11.62 -8.83
C LEU A 69 -11.95 10.40 -8.92
N ILE A 70 -13.26 10.56 -8.64
CA ILE A 70 -14.24 9.47 -8.77
C ILE A 70 -14.27 8.85 -10.18
N HIS A 71 -13.88 9.61 -11.21
CA HIS A 71 -13.81 9.11 -12.58
C HIS A 71 -12.76 8.00 -12.77
N PHE A 72 -11.73 7.95 -11.91
CA PHE A 72 -10.70 6.90 -11.93
C PHE A 72 -11.11 5.63 -11.19
N SER A 73 -12.28 5.61 -10.53
CA SER A 73 -12.80 4.40 -9.90
C SER A 73 -13.43 3.45 -10.93
N PRO A 74 -13.33 2.12 -10.74
CA PRO A 74 -14.00 1.15 -11.58
C PRO A 74 -15.50 1.43 -11.71
N LYS A 75 -16.06 1.22 -12.91
CA LYS A 75 -17.44 1.60 -13.27
C LYS A 75 -18.47 1.19 -12.21
N ARG A 76 -18.45 -0.08 -11.78
CA ARG A 76 -19.39 -0.63 -10.79
C ARG A 76 -19.30 0.04 -9.42
N ILE A 77 -18.08 0.33 -8.97
CA ILE A 77 -17.82 1.02 -7.70
C ILE A 77 -18.34 2.45 -7.77
N LYS A 78 -17.99 3.16 -8.85
CA LYS A 78 -18.45 4.53 -9.10
C LYS A 78 -19.97 4.62 -9.13
N GLU A 79 -20.63 3.71 -9.84
CA GLU A 79 -22.10 3.65 -9.92
C GLU A 79 -22.73 3.42 -8.54
N GLN A 80 -22.19 2.49 -7.74
CA GLN A 80 -22.66 2.27 -6.38
C GLN A 80 -22.52 3.54 -5.52
N ILE A 81 -21.35 4.19 -5.56
CA ILE A 81 -21.11 5.40 -4.78
C ILE A 81 -22.11 6.49 -5.16
N ILE A 82 -22.26 6.77 -6.46
CA ILE A 82 -23.20 7.79 -6.98
C ILE A 82 -24.65 7.51 -6.54
N ASN A 83 -25.08 6.26 -6.57
CA ASN A 83 -26.46 5.90 -6.31
C ASN A 83 -26.81 5.80 -4.82
N GLN A 84 -25.85 5.42 -3.97
CA GLN A 84 -26.13 5.06 -2.57
C GLN A 84 -25.58 6.08 -1.55
N HIS A 85 -24.50 6.81 -1.88
CA HIS A 85 -23.83 7.68 -0.91
C HIS A 85 -24.36 9.12 -0.99
N ASN A 86 -25.48 9.38 -0.33
CA ASN A 86 -26.19 10.66 -0.36
C ASN A 86 -25.88 11.57 0.84
N LYS A 87 -25.04 11.14 1.79
CA LYS A 87 -24.59 11.95 2.94
C LYS A 87 -23.12 12.29 2.82
N LEU A 88 -22.77 13.48 3.31
CA LEU A 88 -21.39 13.94 3.42
C LEU A 88 -21.11 14.35 4.86
N LEU A 89 -20.14 13.68 5.47
CA LEU A 89 -19.54 14.04 6.75
C LEU A 89 -18.18 14.69 6.48
N SER A 90 -18.07 15.99 6.73
CA SER A 90 -16.89 16.79 6.42
C SER A 90 -16.19 17.27 7.69
N TYR A 91 -14.85 17.20 7.67
CA TYR A 91 -13.94 17.71 8.68
C TYR A 91 -12.99 18.72 8.03
N GLU A 92 -12.83 19.88 8.64
CA GLU A 92 -11.83 20.87 8.24
C GLU A 92 -10.81 21.07 9.37
N ILE A 93 -9.53 20.87 9.05
CA ILE A 93 -8.41 20.92 10.00
C ILE A 93 -7.30 21.78 9.41
N ILE A 94 -6.67 22.62 10.22
CA ILE A 94 -5.36 23.19 9.91
C ILE A 94 -4.30 22.38 10.65
N LEU A 95 -3.43 21.71 9.91
CA LEU A 95 -2.36 20.87 10.46
C LEU A 95 -1.01 21.33 9.93
N LEU A 96 -0.14 21.84 10.82
CA LEU A 96 1.17 22.40 10.45
C LEU A 96 1.10 23.39 9.27
N ASN A 97 0.19 24.36 9.36
CA ASN A 97 -0.08 25.39 8.33
C ASN A 97 -0.61 24.87 6.98
N LYS A 98 -1.09 23.62 6.94
CA LYS A 98 -1.75 23.04 5.76
C LYS A 98 -3.24 22.88 6.02
N LYS A 99 -4.08 23.24 5.04
CA LYS A 99 -5.53 23.05 5.10
C LYS A 99 -5.87 21.62 4.69
N ILE A 100 -6.37 20.82 5.62
CA ILE A 100 -6.81 19.46 5.39
C ILE A 100 -8.34 19.43 5.43
N ILE A 101 -8.95 18.92 4.36
CA ILE A 101 -10.38 18.66 4.30
C ILE A 101 -10.56 17.15 4.17
N ILE A 102 -11.28 16.52 5.10
CA ILE A 102 -11.62 15.10 5.00
C ILE A 102 -13.13 14.97 4.86
N ASN A 103 -13.55 14.30 3.80
CA ASN A 103 -14.93 14.12 3.40
C ASN A 103 -15.25 12.63 3.36
N CYS A 104 -16.10 12.17 4.27
CA CYS A 104 -16.67 10.83 4.21
C CYS A 104 -18.01 10.90 3.46
N LEU A 105 -18.07 10.26 2.30
CA LEU A 105 -19.28 9.97 1.56
C LEU A 105 -19.93 8.76 2.24
N LEU A 106 -21.18 8.91 2.66
CA LEU A 106 -21.87 7.95 3.52
C LEU A 106 -23.23 7.58 2.92
N GLU A 107 -23.66 6.34 3.16
CA GLU A 107 -25.06 5.95 3.05
C GLU A 107 -25.83 6.38 4.31
N GLU A 108 -27.17 6.44 4.25
CA GLU A 108 -28.02 6.77 5.41
C GLU A 108 -27.73 5.88 6.63
N LYS A 109 -27.52 4.58 6.39
CA LYS A 109 -27.24 3.59 7.45
C LYS A 109 -25.95 3.88 8.22
N ASP A 110 -24.98 4.54 7.60
CA ASP A 110 -23.67 4.81 8.20
C ASP A 110 -23.72 5.93 9.24
N LEU A 111 -24.78 6.75 9.24
CA LEU A 111 -24.99 7.80 10.25
C LEU A 111 -25.11 7.21 11.67
N ASN A 112 -25.54 5.96 11.79
CA ASN A 112 -25.58 5.24 13.07
C ASN A 112 -24.19 4.84 13.60
N TYR A 113 -23.15 4.94 12.78
CA TYR A 113 -21.79 4.48 13.08
C TYR A 113 -20.73 5.57 12.92
N ILE A 114 -21.12 6.85 13.06
CA ILE A 114 -20.20 8.00 12.87
C ILE A 114 -18.94 7.90 13.75
N TYR A 115 -19.03 7.33 14.95
CA TYR A 115 -17.89 7.15 15.86
C TYR A 115 -16.73 6.34 15.22
N LYS A 116 -17.02 5.41 14.28
CA LYS A 116 -15.98 4.65 13.56
C LYS A 116 -15.13 5.57 12.69
N TYR A 117 -15.77 6.55 12.06
CA TYR A 117 -15.09 7.55 11.25
C TYR A 117 -14.20 8.45 12.13
N GLU A 118 -14.58 8.74 13.38
CA GLU A 118 -13.74 9.56 14.26
C GLU A 118 -12.40 8.87 14.61
N ASN A 119 -12.40 7.56 14.82
CA ASN A 119 -11.16 6.77 14.97
C ASN A 119 -10.32 6.78 13.69
N MET A 120 -10.98 6.59 12.54
CA MET A 120 -10.35 6.66 11.22
C MET A 120 -9.64 7.99 11.00
N ILE A 121 -10.35 9.11 11.23
CA ILE A 121 -9.81 10.48 11.12
C ILE A 121 -8.64 10.67 12.07
N SER A 122 -8.72 10.18 13.31
CA SER A 122 -7.63 10.27 14.28
C SER A 122 -6.35 9.63 13.74
N ILE A 123 -6.42 8.41 13.24
CA ILE A 123 -5.26 7.71 12.67
C ILE A 123 -4.72 8.42 11.43
N MET A 124 -5.60 8.90 10.55
CA MET A 124 -5.20 9.66 9.38
C MET A 124 -4.42 10.92 9.75
N LEU A 125 -4.89 11.66 10.76
CA LEU A 125 -4.22 12.86 11.26
C LEU A 125 -2.87 12.53 11.92
N ILE A 126 -2.73 11.39 12.61
CA ILE A 126 -1.45 10.93 13.16
C ILE A 126 -0.46 10.68 12.03
N TRP A 127 -0.88 9.99 10.97
CA TRP A 127 -0.05 9.78 9.79
C TRP A 127 0.33 11.10 9.11
N LEU A 128 -0.63 11.99 8.87
CA LEU A 128 -0.35 13.29 8.24
C LEU A 128 0.62 14.12 9.08
N LYS A 129 0.42 14.17 10.40
CA LYS A 129 1.30 14.89 11.32
C LYS A 129 2.72 14.31 11.32
N PHE A 130 2.84 12.98 11.22
CA PHE A 130 4.10 12.27 11.06
C PHE A 130 4.76 12.65 9.74
N VAL A 131 4.11 12.44 8.60
CA VAL A 131 4.76 12.61 7.29
C VAL A 131 5.07 14.08 6.98
N PHE A 132 4.31 15.03 7.53
CA PHE A 132 4.60 16.46 7.43
C PHE A 132 5.89 16.87 8.15
N SER A 133 6.33 16.14 9.18
CA SER A 133 7.64 16.43 9.79
C SER A 133 8.81 16.06 8.89
N TYR A 134 8.62 15.12 7.96
CA TYR A 134 9.58 14.75 6.92
C TYR A 134 9.47 15.60 5.65
N THR A 135 8.39 16.38 5.47
CA THR A 135 8.09 17.12 4.23
C THR A 135 7.93 18.63 4.44
N LYS A 136 8.63 19.22 5.41
CA LYS A 136 8.51 20.65 5.78
C LYS A 136 8.60 21.63 4.60
N ASN A 137 9.41 21.32 3.58
CA ASN A 137 9.64 22.18 2.42
C ASN A 137 8.77 21.82 1.21
N ASN A 138 7.73 21.00 1.38
CA ASN A 138 6.84 20.66 0.26
C ASN A 138 5.89 21.81 -0.08
N THR A 139 5.43 21.83 -1.33
CA THR A 139 4.57 22.89 -1.89
C THR A 139 3.09 22.74 -1.54
N LEU A 140 2.70 21.65 -0.86
CA LEU A 140 1.31 21.36 -0.51
C LEU A 140 0.75 22.42 0.46
N SER A 141 -0.26 23.18 0.03
CA SER A 141 -1.07 24.07 0.89
C SER A 141 -2.39 23.45 1.31
N LYS A 142 -3.04 22.69 0.41
CA LYS A 142 -4.35 22.10 0.66
C LYS A 142 -4.39 20.63 0.24
N LEU A 143 -4.88 19.78 1.13
CA LEU A 143 -5.14 18.37 0.85
C LEU A 143 -6.61 18.07 1.12
N THR A 144 -7.35 17.68 0.08
CA THR A 144 -8.72 17.19 0.19
C THR A 144 -8.72 15.67 0.08
N ILE A 145 -9.30 14.98 1.07
CA ILE A 145 -9.35 13.52 1.13
C ILE A 145 -10.82 13.11 1.12
N ASN A 146 -11.23 12.46 0.05
CA ASN A 146 -12.59 11.99 -0.18
C ASN A 146 -12.62 10.47 0.03
N ILE A 147 -13.57 9.96 0.84
CA ILE A 147 -13.59 8.57 1.32
C ILE A 147 -15.01 8.02 1.18
N ALA A 148 -15.19 6.89 0.49
CA ALA A 148 -16.50 6.23 0.34
C ALA A 148 -16.58 4.82 0.96
N LEU A 149 -15.47 4.07 1.00
CA LEU A 149 -15.35 2.75 1.66
C LEU A 149 -16.40 1.70 1.24
N THR A 150 -16.60 1.48 -0.06
CA THR A 150 -17.43 0.37 -0.54
C THR A 150 -16.86 -1.01 -0.12
N ASP A 151 -17.74 -2.01 -0.06
CA ASP A 151 -17.39 -3.39 0.33
C ASP A 151 -16.80 -4.25 -0.82
N TYR A 152 -16.54 -3.66 -1.99
CA TYR A 152 -15.89 -4.39 -3.10
C TYR A 152 -14.49 -4.87 -2.70
N LEU A 153 -14.17 -6.11 -3.09
CA LEU A 153 -12.91 -6.78 -2.79
C LEU A 153 -11.98 -6.83 -4.01
N LYS A 154 -10.68 -6.90 -3.74
CA LYS A 154 -9.65 -7.24 -4.72
C LYS A 154 -9.56 -8.74 -4.88
N GLU A 155 -9.91 -9.24 -6.06
CA GLU A 155 -9.97 -10.68 -6.33
C GLU A 155 -9.42 -10.99 -7.72
N LEU A 156 -8.86 -12.19 -7.87
CA LEU A 156 -8.55 -12.78 -9.16
C LEU A 156 -9.84 -12.96 -9.97
N PRO A 157 -9.78 -12.75 -11.29
CA PRO A 157 -10.90 -13.08 -12.15
C PRO A 157 -11.19 -14.59 -12.20
N THR A 158 -12.38 -14.96 -12.69
CA THR A 158 -12.83 -16.35 -12.76
C THR A 158 -12.08 -17.25 -13.75
N ASN A 159 -11.28 -16.69 -14.66
CA ASN A 159 -10.45 -17.47 -15.57
C ASN A 159 -9.19 -16.69 -15.99
N ASN A 160 -8.15 -17.42 -16.36
CA ASN A 160 -6.82 -16.94 -16.67
C ASN A 160 -6.67 -16.18 -18.01
N LEU A 161 -7.73 -16.11 -18.82
CA LEU A 161 -7.72 -15.33 -20.06
C LEU A 161 -7.96 -13.84 -19.81
N LYS A 162 -8.49 -13.50 -18.62
CA LYS A 162 -8.80 -12.12 -18.23
C LYS A 162 -7.53 -11.33 -17.87
N ILE A 163 -7.60 -10.04 -18.15
CA ILE A 163 -6.55 -9.06 -17.85
C ILE A 163 -6.77 -8.57 -16.41
N LEU A 164 -5.70 -8.44 -15.63
CA LEU A 164 -5.78 -7.80 -14.31
C LEU A 164 -5.81 -6.27 -14.46
N ASP A 165 -6.82 -5.62 -13.88
CA ASP A 165 -7.07 -4.18 -13.99
C ASP A 165 -7.32 -3.50 -12.63
N ASP A 166 -7.80 -2.25 -12.69
CA ASP A 166 -8.14 -1.43 -11.52
C ASP A 166 -9.25 -2.05 -10.65
N MET A 167 -10.14 -2.86 -11.21
CA MET A 167 -11.11 -3.61 -10.44
C MET A 167 -10.42 -4.66 -9.57
N ASN A 168 -9.36 -5.30 -10.07
CA ASN A 168 -8.65 -6.35 -9.34
C ASN A 168 -7.68 -5.82 -8.28
N CYS A 169 -7.10 -4.62 -8.46
CA CYS A 169 -5.95 -4.19 -7.67
C CYS A 169 -6.10 -2.83 -6.96
N ASN A 170 -6.89 -1.90 -7.50
CA ASN A 170 -6.84 -0.51 -7.04
C ASN A 170 -7.93 -0.21 -5.99
N THR A 171 -7.57 0.57 -4.97
CA THR A 171 -8.50 1.02 -3.89
C THR A 171 -8.64 2.55 -3.83
N GLY A 172 -7.70 3.30 -4.41
CA GLY A 172 -7.66 4.75 -4.34
C GLY A 172 -6.98 5.38 -5.54
N SER A 173 -7.00 6.71 -5.55
CA SER A 173 -6.32 7.55 -6.54
C SER A 173 -5.99 8.92 -5.97
N THR A 174 -5.06 9.63 -6.60
CA THR A 174 -4.58 10.93 -6.15
C THR A 174 -4.02 11.75 -7.30
N TYR A 175 -4.00 13.07 -7.15
CA TYR A 175 -3.15 13.90 -8.00
C TYR A 175 -1.76 14.04 -7.38
N ALA A 176 -0.75 13.54 -8.08
CA ALA A 176 0.63 13.66 -7.62
C ALA A 176 1.09 15.12 -7.61
N CYS A 177 1.80 15.51 -6.54
CA CYS A 177 2.63 16.70 -6.52
C CYS A 177 1.99 18.07 -6.75
N LYS A 178 0.68 18.21 -6.50
CA LYS A 178 0.00 19.51 -6.63
C LYS A 178 0.04 20.30 -5.32
N LYS A 179 0.11 21.62 -5.45
CA LYS A 179 -0.01 22.57 -4.32
C LYS A 179 -1.35 22.40 -3.59
N ASP A 180 -2.42 22.27 -4.37
CA ASP A 180 -3.73 21.86 -3.88
C ASP A 180 -4.06 20.52 -4.53
N THR A 181 -4.18 19.48 -3.71
CA THR A 181 -4.34 18.11 -4.20
C THR A 181 -5.55 17.42 -3.57
N GLU A 182 -5.92 16.32 -4.20
CA GLU A 182 -7.06 15.50 -3.88
C GLU A 182 -6.61 14.04 -3.77
N ILE A 183 -7.14 13.32 -2.79
CA ILE A 183 -7.07 11.86 -2.65
C ILE A 183 -8.49 11.32 -2.64
N PHE A 184 -8.75 10.22 -3.35
CA PHE A 184 -10.02 9.51 -3.29
C PHE A 184 -9.83 8.04 -2.96
N ILE A 185 -10.45 7.57 -1.87
CA ILE A 185 -10.40 6.17 -1.41
C ILE A 185 -11.81 5.58 -1.47
N TYR A 186 -11.98 4.52 -2.25
CA TYR A 186 -13.31 4.01 -2.59
C TYR A 186 -13.58 2.58 -2.10
N ARG A 187 -12.58 1.81 -1.64
CA ARG A 187 -12.81 0.51 -0.96
C ARG A 187 -12.46 0.59 0.51
N LYS A 188 -13.21 -0.16 1.31
CA LYS A 188 -12.90 -0.39 2.72
C LYS A 188 -11.63 -1.24 2.90
N GLU A 189 -11.41 -2.18 1.99
CA GLU A 189 -10.25 -3.07 2.01
C GLU A 189 -8.94 -2.29 1.86
N GLU A 190 -8.09 -2.41 2.88
CA GLU A 190 -6.75 -1.80 3.00
C GLU A 190 -6.75 -0.27 2.99
N TRP A 191 -7.87 0.35 3.35
CA TRP A 191 -8.07 1.80 3.24
C TRP A 191 -6.91 2.62 3.84
N PHE A 192 -6.35 2.21 4.99
CA PHE A 192 -5.31 2.98 5.67
C PHE A 192 -3.95 2.87 4.97
N LYS A 193 -3.56 1.66 4.53
CA LYS A 193 -2.38 1.45 3.71
C LYS A 193 -2.48 2.24 2.41
N VAL A 194 -3.65 2.21 1.78
CA VAL A 194 -3.90 2.97 0.55
C VAL A 194 -3.85 4.46 0.80
N PHE A 195 -4.40 4.95 1.93
CA PHE A 195 -4.24 6.34 2.31
C PHE A 195 -2.76 6.74 2.41
N ILE A 196 -1.92 5.92 3.06
CA ILE A 196 -0.48 6.15 3.08
C ILE A 196 0.09 6.19 1.66
N HIS A 197 -0.21 5.20 0.82
CA HIS A 197 0.23 5.14 -0.58
C HIS A 197 -0.12 6.43 -1.36
N GLU A 198 -1.39 6.84 -1.34
CA GLU A 198 -1.85 8.03 -2.06
C GLU A 198 -1.22 9.32 -1.50
N THR A 199 -0.92 9.35 -0.19
CA THR A 199 -0.19 10.48 0.39
C THR A 199 1.26 10.55 -0.10
N PHE A 200 1.93 9.42 -0.37
CA PHE A 200 3.28 9.42 -0.95
C PHE A 200 3.31 10.15 -2.29
N HIS A 201 2.36 9.84 -3.18
CA HIS A 201 2.20 10.55 -4.45
C HIS A 201 1.83 12.02 -4.27
N SER A 202 0.85 12.31 -3.41
CA SER A 202 0.38 13.68 -3.19
C SER A 202 1.49 14.61 -2.65
N LEU A 203 2.40 14.06 -1.83
CA LEU A 203 3.50 14.78 -1.18
C LEU A 203 4.81 14.74 -1.98
N CYS A 204 4.80 14.17 -3.18
CA CYS A 204 6.01 13.97 -3.99
C CYS A 204 7.10 13.16 -3.31
N LEU A 205 6.76 12.12 -2.55
CA LEU A 205 7.77 11.31 -1.87
C LEU A 205 8.45 10.31 -2.82
N ASP A 206 7.77 9.94 -3.90
CA ASP A 206 8.29 9.08 -4.95
C ASP A 206 8.89 9.86 -6.15
N PHE A 207 9.01 9.17 -7.29
CA PHE A 207 9.56 9.66 -8.54
C PHE A 207 8.56 9.68 -9.71
N SER A 208 7.26 9.73 -9.44
CA SER A 208 6.19 9.83 -10.45
C SER A 208 6.33 11.02 -11.39
N MET A 209 6.89 12.13 -10.91
CA MET A 209 7.13 13.33 -11.73
C MET A 209 8.38 13.25 -12.62
N MET A 210 9.13 12.14 -12.59
CA MET A 210 10.33 11.99 -13.41
C MET A 210 10.03 11.36 -14.77
N ASN A 211 10.81 11.70 -15.79
CA ASN A 211 10.85 10.91 -17.02
C ASN A 211 11.52 9.56 -16.75
N VAL A 212 10.71 8.50 -16.72
CA VAL A 212 11.16 7.13 -16.42
C VAL A 212 11.38 6.26 -17.67
N LYS A 213 11.32 6.81 -18.89
CA LYS A 213 11.42 6.01 -20.13
C LYS A 213 12.67 5.13 -20.18
N ASP A 214 13.85 5.69 -19.95
CA ASP A 214 15.11 4.91 -19.98
C ASP A 214 15.26 3.97 -18.80
N PHE A 215 14.69 4.33 -17.66
CA PHE A 215 14.65 3.47 -16.49
C PHE A 215 13.76 2.23 -16.76
N ASN A 216 12.58 2.42 -17.34
CA ASN A 216 11.67 1.35 -17.72
C ASN A 216 12.29 0.44 -18.80
N LYS A 217 13.00 1.00 -19.79
CA LYS A 217 13.78 0.19 -20.75
C LYS A 217 14.78 -0.73 -20.03
N LYS A 218 15.53 -0.22 -19.04
CA LYS A 218 16.46 -1.04 -18.26
C LYS A 218 15.74 -2.14 -17.49
N ILE A 219 14.59 -1.86 -16.88
CA ILE A 219 13.78 -2.88 -16.20
C ILE A 219 13.31 -3.95 -17.19
N ASN A 220 12.85 -3.57 -18.40
CA ASN A 220 12.45 -4.50 -19.44
C ASN A 220 13.59 -5.43 -19.90
N THR A 221 14.86 -5.00 -19.77
CA THR A 221 15.99 -5.91 -20.04
C THR A 221 16.15 -7.04 -19.01
N LEU A 222 15.67 -6.81 -17.78
CA LEU A 222 15.64 -7.79 -16.69
C LEU A 222 14.37 -8.65 -16.77
N PHE A 223 13.23 -8.00 -17.00
CA PHE A 223 11.91 -8.60 -17.07
C PHE A 223 11.27 -8.27 -18.42
N PRO A 224 11.50 -9.09 -19.47
CA PRO A 224 10.92 -8.86 -20.80
C PRO A 224 9.43 -9.25 -20.84
N ILE A 225 8.63 -8.62 -19.99
CA ILE A 225 7.16 -8.69 -19.98
C ILE A 225 6.58 -7.63 -20.93
N ASP A 226 5.48 -7.95 -21.58
CA ASP A 226 4.77 -7.03 -22.47
C ASP A 226 3.74 -6.23 -21.67
N SER A 227 4.20 -5.20 -20.97
CA SER A 227 3.33 -4.34 -20.17
C SER A 227 3.87 -2.92 -20.01
N LYS A 228 2.95 -1.97 -19.83
CA LYS A 228 3.24 -0.63 -19.33
C LYS A 228 3.11 -0.62 -17.81
N PHE A 229 4.24 -0.45 -17.13
CA PHE A 229 4.28 -0.33 -15.68
C PHE A 229 4.97 0.95 -15.24
N ASN A 230 4.65 1.36 -14.01
CA ASN A 230 5.29 2.48 -13.33
C ASN A 230 5.90 2.02 -12.02
N LEU A 231 7.23 2.01 -11.92
CA LEU A 231 7.92 1.50 -10.72
C LEU A 231 7.88 2.45 -9.52
N TYR A 232 7.44 3.69 -9.69
CA TYR A 232 7.19 4.57 -8.55
C TYR A 232 6.07 4.02 -7.66
N GLU A 233 5.14 3.25 -8.25
CA GLU A 233 4.09 2.52 -7.55
C GLU A 233 4.68 1.49 -6.58
N ALA A 234 5.73 0.76 -6.99
CA ALA A 234 6.40 -0.20 -6.12
C ALA A 234 7.13 0.49 -4.95
N TYR A 235 7.66 1.70 -5.17
CA TYR A 235 8.30 2.49 -4.10
C TYR A 235 7.27 3.00 -3.09
N SER A 236 6.16 3.57 -3.57
CA SER A 236 5.06 4.03 -2.73
C SER A 236 4.42 2.88 -1.97
N GLU A 237 4.17 1.74 -2.64
CA GLU A 237 3.57 0.56 -2.03
C GLU A 237 4.48 -0.07 -0.96
N PHE A 238 5.80 -0.14 -1.20
CA PHE A 238 6.75 -0.59 -0.19
C PHE A 238 6.65 0.23 1.09
N TRP A 239 6.69 1.56 0.99
CA TRP A 239 6.62 2.40 2.18
C TRP A 239 5.23 2.39 2.83
N ALA A 240 4.16 2.30 2.02
CA ALA A 240 2.80 2.16 2.51
C ALA A 240 2.65 0.92 3.39
N GLU A 241 3.20 -0.23 2.98
CA GLU A 241 3.20 -1.44 3.80
C GLU A 241 4.05 -1.31 5.06
N ILE A 242 5.25 -0.74 4.97
CA ILE A 242 6.11 -0.51 6.14
C ILE A 242 5.42 0.37 7.17
N PHE A 243 4.77 1.46 6.75
CA PHE A 243 4.04 2.33 7.68
C PHE A 243 2.75 1.72 8.17
N ASN A 244 2.03 0.98 7.34
CA ASN A 244 0.86 0.24 7.78
C ASN A 244 1.21 -0.73 8.92
N ILE A 245 2.29 -1.51 8.79
CA ILE A 245 2.72 -2.40 9.89
C ILE A 245 3.27 -1.65 11.11
N LEU A 246 3.95 -0.51 10.93
CA LEU A 246 4.36 0.34 12.07
C LEU A 246 3.16 0.81 12.87
N PHE A 247 2.10 1.25 12.20
CA PHE A 247 0.86 1.68 12.84
C PHE A 247 0.13 0.50 13.47
N CYS A 248 0.05 -0.66 12.79
CA CYS A 248 -0.50 -1.88 13.39
C CYS A 248 0.25 -2.28 14.67
N SER A 249 1.59 -2.23 14.68
CA SER A 249 2.38 -2.49 15.90
C SER A 249 2.09 -1.48 17.00
N TYR A 250 2.06 -0.19 16.65
CA TYR A 250 1.81 0.89 17.60
C TYR A 250 0.43 0.78 18.26
N PHE A 251 -0.61 0.42 17.50
CA PHE A 251 -1.96 0.29 18.04
C PHE A 251 -2.20 -1.03 18.76
N THR A 252 -1.34 -2.03 18.58
CA THR A 252 -1.42 -3.33 19.26
C THR A 252 -0.86 -3.29 20.68
N ILE A 253 0.24 -2.56 20.91
CA ILE A 253 0.86 -2.48 22.25
C ILE A 253 0.01 -1.69 23.24
N GLU A 254 0.10 -2.03 24.52
CA GLU A 254 -0.60 -1.30 25.60
C GLU A 254 0.13 0.00 25.93
N GLN A 255 1.42 -0.09 26.26
CA GLN A 255 2.24 1.05 26.63
C GLN A 255 2.91 1.66 25.41
N LYS A 256 2.39 2.79 24.93
CA LYS A 256 2.87 3.45 23.70
C LYS A 256 4.35 3.86 23.71
N ASN A 257 4.99 3.94 24.88
CA ASN A 257 6.43 4.23 24.98
C ASN A 257 7.31 2.97 25.01
N ASP A 258 6.74 1.76 25.14
CA ASP A 258 7.49 0.51 25.15
C ASP A 258 7.99 0.16 23.75
N TYR A 259 9.22 0.59 23.46
CA TYR A 259 9.88 0.30 22.20
C TYR A 259 10.17 -1.19 22.00
N LYS A 260 10.40 -1.96 23.07
CA LYS A 260 10.75 -3.39 22.95
C LYS A 260 9.54 -4.18 22.50
N GLU A 261 8.40 -3.96 23.14
CA GLU A 261 7.12 -4.57 22.75
C GLU A 261 6.72 -4.14 21.34
N PHE A 262 6.80 -2.82 21.04
CA PHE A 262 6.55 -2.27 19.71
C PHE A 262 7.37 -2.99 18.63
N LYS A 263 8.68 -3.11 18.87
CA LYS A 263 9.61 -3.72 17.92
C LYS A 263 9.32 -5.20 17.69
N MET A 264 8.90 -5.92 18.73
CA MET A 264 8.51 -7.33 18.62
C MET A 264 7.30 -7.49 17.68
N PHE A 265 6.26 -6.67 17.83
CA PHE A 265 5.11 -6.69 16.92
C PHE A 265 5.50 -6.24 15.50
N PHE A 266 6.38 -5.25 15.37
CA PHE A 266 6.86 -4.81 14.05
C PHE A 266 7.59 -5.93 13.32
N ASP A 267 8.49 -6.64 13.99
CA ASP A 267 9.22 -7.75 13.40
C ASP A 267 8.30 -8.91 13.02
N PHE A 268 7.30 -9.18 13.85
CA PHE A 268 6.26 -10.16 13.56
C PHE A 268 5.45 -9.80 12.31
N PHE A 269 4.95 -8.56 12.22
CA PHE A 269 4.18 -8.13 11.05
C PHE A 269 5.04 -8.04 9.79
N LEU A 270 6.28 -7.53 9.88
CA LEU A 270 7.19 -7.48 8.74
C LEU A 270 7.49 -8.88 8.19
N TYR A 271 7.66 -9.88 9.06
CA TYR A 271 7.84 -11.27 8.64
C TYR A 271 6.62 -11.78 7.86
N ASN A 272 5.41 -11.55 8.39
CA ASN A 272 4.18 -12.00 7.75
C ASN A 272 3.90 -11.24 6.44
N GLU A 273 4.18 -9.94 6.37
CA GLU A 273 4.05 -9.16 5.14
C GLU A 273 4.98 -9.68 4.04
N LYS A 274 6.23 -10.02 4.37
CA LYS A 274 7.14 -10.66 3.41
C LYS A 274 6.53 -11.94 2.83
N LEU A 275 6.03 -12.83 3.68
CA LEU A 275 5.42 -14.09 3.22
C LEU A 275 4.15 -13.85 2.42
N HIS A 276 3.30 -12.94 2.88
CA HIS A 276 2.08 -12.55 2.19
C HIS A 276 2.37 -12.00 0.80
N SER A 277 3.32 -11.07 0.67
CA SER A 277 3.72 -10.47 -0.60
C SER A 277 4.22 -11.52 -1.60
N LEU A 278 5.03 -12.49 -1.14
CA LEU A 278 5.45 -13.61 -1.98
C LEU A 278 4.27 -14.53 -2.35
N PHE A 279 3.36 -14.80 -1.42
CA PHE A 279 2.18 -15.61 -1.67
C PHE A 279 1.25 -14.97 -2.71
N GLN A 280 1.06 -13.66 -2.65
CA GLN A 280 0.30 -12.92 -3.68
C GLN A 280 0.98 -12.98 -5.06
N CYS A 281 2.33 -12.93 -5.11
CA CYS A 281 3.05 -13.19 -6.37
C CYS A 281 2.78 -14.60 -6.89
N SER A 282 2.88 -15.62 -6.03
CA SER A 282 2.60 -17.00 -6.39
C SER A 282 1.19 -17.18 -6.96
N LYS A 283 0.18 -16.51 -6.39
CA LYS A 283 -1.20 -16.55 -6.89
C LYS A 283 -1.35 -15.97 -8.29
N ILE A 284 -0.73 -14.82 -8.55
CA ILE A 284 -0.78 -14.19 -9.88
C ILE A 284 -0.01 -15.04 -10.91
N LEU A 285 1.10 -15.65 -10.49
CA LEU A 285 1.86 -16.58 -11.32
C LEU A 285 1.03 -17.83 -11.66
N ASP A 286 0.42 -18.48 -10.67
CA ASP A 286 -0.47 -19.64 -10.88
C ASP A 286 -1.65 -19.29 -11.77
N PHE A 287 -2.28 -18.13 -11.54
CA PHE A 287 -3.38 -17.66 -12.37
C PHE A 287 -2.99 -17.62 -13.85
N TYR A 288 -1.79 -17.15 -14.19
CA TYR A 288 -1.29 -17.12 -15.57
C TYR A 288 -0.48 -18.35 -15.99
N ASN A 289 -0.48 -19.44 -15.21
CA ASN A 289 0.32 -20.64 -15.46
C ASN A 289 1.83 -20.35 -15.65
N LEU A 290 2.36 -19.41 -14.87
CA LEU A 290 3.76 -18.99 -14.91
C LEU A 290 4.51 -19.50 -13.69
N LYS A 291 5.82 -19.67 -13.84
CA LYS A 291 6.78 -19.65 -12.73
C LYS A 291 7.46 -18.30 -12.70
N TYR A 292 7.99 -17.90 -11.54
CA TYR A 292 8.67 -16.61 -11.41
C TYR A 292 9.84 -16.47 -12.40
N GLU A 293 10.56 -17.56 -12.67
CA GLU A 293 11.66 -17.59 -13.61
C GLU A 293 11.23 -17.27 -15.03
N ASN A 294 9.99 -17.58 -15.41
CA ASN A 294 9.47 -17.22 -16.72
C ASN A 294 9.44 -15.70 -16.92
N LEU A 295 9.32 -14.90 -15.86
CA LEU A 295 9.29 -13.44 -15.96
C LEU A 295 10.62 -12.84 -16.43
N TYR A 296 11.75 -13.53 -16.24
CA TYR A 296 13.09 -12.97 -16.54
C TYR A 296 13.97 -13.84 -17.44
N LYS A 297 13.72 -15.15 -17.55
CA LYS A 297 14.52 -16.04 -18.41
C LYS A 297 14.25 -15.74 -19.88
N LYS A 298 15.29 -15.87 -20.71
CA LYS A 298 15.26 -15.51 -22.14
C LYS A 298 15.19 -16.74 -23.07
N ASP A 299 14.90 -17.91 -22.52
CA ASP A 299 14.63 -19.13 -23.30
C ASP A 299 13.25 -19.09 -23.96
N GLU A 300 13.07 -19.91 -25.01
CA GLU A 300 11.84 -19.96 -25.80
C GLU A 300 10.61 -20.30 -24.97
N ILE A 301 10.73 -21.23 -24.03
CA ILE A 301 9.64 -21.65 -23.14
C ILE A 301 9.14 -20.44 -22.32
N SER A 302 10.07 -19.69 -21.73
CA SER A 302 9.75 -18.50 -20.95
C SER A 302 9.19 -17.37 -21.82
N ASN A 303 9.71 -17.21 -23.04
CA ASN A 303 9.19 -16.23 -24.01
C ASN A 303 7.73 -16.54 -24.39
N LEU A 304 7.39 -17.81 -24.60
CA LEU A 304 6.02 -18.25 -24.90
C LEU A 304 5.11 -18.11 -23.68
N ALA A 305 5.56 -18.55 -22.49
CA ALA A 305 4.80 -18.49 -21.26
C ALA A 305 4.40 -17.04 -20.93
N ARG A 306 5.33 -16.08 -21.01
CA ARG A 306 5.07 -14.67 -20.68
C ARG A 306 3.98 -14.01 -21.52
N LYS A 307 3.65 -14.53 -22.72
CA LYS A 307 2.53 -14.01 -23.53
C LYS A 307 1.17 -14.17 -22.84
N GLN A 308 1.08 -15.04 -21.83
CA GLN A 308 -0.13 -15.23 -21.02
C GLN A 308 -0.31 -14.10 -20.00
N TYR A 309 0.77 -13.48 -19.52
CA TYR A 309 0.71 -12.39 -18.54
C TYR A 309 0.11 -11.13 -19.16
N LYS A 310 -0.95 -10.57 -18.56
CA LYS A 310 -1.60 -9.36 -19.04
C LYS A 310 -2.04 -8.46 -17.88
N GLU A 311 -1.70 -7.18 -17.95
CA GLU A 311 -2.15 -6.19 -17.00
C GLU A 311 -2.56 -4.87 -17.69
N ASN A 312 -3.57 -4.21 -17.15
CA ASN A 312 -3.99 -2.84 -17.52
C ASN A 312 -3.79 -1.84 -16.37
N THR A 313 -3.23 -2.30 -15.25
CA THR A 313 -2.80 -1.52 -14.09
C THR A 313 -1.39 -1.96 -13.69
N ASN A 314 -0.78 -1.34 -12.68
CA ASN A 314 0.62 -1.59 -12.32
C ASN A 314 0.85 -2.88 -11.50
N VAL A 315 0.21 -4.01 -11.83
CA VAL A 315 0.34 -5.30 -11.12
C VAL A 315 1.81 -5.73 -11.00
N PHE A 316 2.61 -5.55 -12.04
CA PHE A 316 4.04 -5.86 -12.03
C PHE A 316 4.79 -5.08 -10.94
N ALA A 317 4.47 -3.79 -10.80
CA ALA A 317 5.06 -2.95 -9.78
C ALA A 317 4.55 -3.31 -8.38
N TYR A 318 3.22 -3.40 -8.21
CA TYR A 318 2.55 -3.65 -6.93
C TYR A 318 2.88 -5.00 -6.32
N TYR A 319 3.01 -6.05 -7.12
CA TYR A 319 3.21 -7.40 -6.59
C TYR A 319 4.66 -7.85 -6.73
N PHE A 320 5.26 -7.78 -7.92
CA PHE A 320 6.57 -8.39 -8.16
C PHE A 320 7.73 -7.49 -7.73
N ILE A 321 7.79 -6.24 -8.21
CA ILE A 321 8.88 -5.32 -7.83
C ILE A 321 8.80 -5.01 -6.34
N LYS A 322 7.61 -4.67 -5.81
CA LYS A 322 7.40 -4.47 -4.37
C LYS A 322 7.84 -5.68 -3.55
N SER A 323 7.55 -6.91 -3.98
CA SER A 323 7.99 -8.11 -3.26
C SER A 323 9.51 -8.24 -3.20
N ILE A 324 10.24 -7.87 -4.26
CA ILE A 324 11.71 -7.85 -4.23
C ILE A 324 12.20 -6.85 -3.18
N LEU A 325 11.59 -5.66 -3.11
CA LEU A 325 11.92 -4.63 -2.12
C LEU A 325 11.59 -5.09 -0.70
N LEU A 326 10.40 -5.65 -0.48
CA LEU A 326 9.93 -6.07 0.83
C LEU A 326 10.68 -7.29 1.36
N PHE A 327 10.98 -8.28 0.51
CA PHE A 327 11.83 -9.41 0.89
C PHE A 327 13.19 -8.92 1.41
N ASN A 328 13.73 -7.90 0.74
CA ASN A 328 14.96 -7.20 1.10
C ASN A 328 14.74 -5.91 1.92
N ALA A 329 13.62 -5.80 2.67
CA ALA A 329 13.20 -4.54 3.31
C ALA A 329 14.29 -3.88 4.16
N GLU A 330 15.07 -4.69 4.89
CA GLU A 330 16.18 -4.18 5.70
C GLU A 330 17.27 -3.52 4.84
N LYS A 331 17.72 -4.22 3.78
CA LYS A 331 18.73 -3.70 2.85
C LYS A 331 18.19 -2.48 2.12
N PHE A 332 16.89 -2.48 1.77
CA PHE A 332 16.27 -1.39 1.05
C PHE A 332 16.10 -0.14 1.92
N MET A 333 15.63 -0.25 3.16
CA MET A 333 15.55 0.88 4.09
C MET A 333 16.94 1.47 4.38
N LYS A 334 17.96 0.63 4.57
CA LYS A 334 19.37 1.10 4.67
C LYS A 334 19.85 1.78 3.40
N TRP A 335 19.42 1.30 2.23
CA TRP A 335 19.73 1.94 0.97
C TRP A 335 19.07 3.32 0.87
N CYS A 336 17.80 3.46 1.28
CA CYS A 336 17.12 4.75 1.33
C CYS A 336 17.84 5.73 2.27
N ASP A 337 18.13 5.29 3.50
CA ASP A 337 18.82 6.08 4.53
C ASP A 337 20.18 6.61 4.06
N LYS A 338 20.96 5.80 3.33
CA LYS A 338 22.28 6.19 2.82
C LYS A 338 22.25 7.05 1.56
N ASN A 339 21.20 6.97 0.75
CA ASN A 339 21.20 7.55 -0.60
C ASN A 339 20.27 8.76 -0.74
N GLN A 340 19.51 9.11 0.30
CA GLN A 340 18.51 10.17 0.28
C GLN A 340 18.83 11.20 1.38
N ILE A 341 18.41 12.45 1.15
CA ILE A 341 18.48 13.52 2.17
C ILE A 341 17.57 13.18 3.36
N ASN A 342 16.47 12.50 3.06
CA ASN A 342 15.46 12.05 3.99
C ASN A 342 15.04 10.65 3.55
N ILE A 343 15.01 9.68 4.47
CA ILE A 343 14.74 8.26 4.20
C ILE A 343 13.45 7.99 3.40
N LEU A 344 12.47 8.91 3.42
CA LEU A 344 11.21 8.76 2.69
C LEU A 344 11.23 9.38 1.30
N ILE A 345 12.05 10.42 1.09
CA ILE A 345 12.01 11.25 -0.12
C ILE A 345 12.96 10.69 -1.18
N PHE A 346 12.39 10.10 -2.23
CA PHE A 346 13.15 9.69 -3.38
C PHE A 346 13.82 10.90 -4.04
N SER A 347 15.15 10.81 -4.21
CA SER A 347 15.90 11.87 -4.87
C SER A 347 15.63 11.86 -6.38
N LYS A 348 14.98 12.91 -6.89
CA LYS A 348 14.48 12.96 -8.27
C LYS A 348 15.57 13.30 -9.30
N ASN A 349 16.51 12.37 -9.52
CA ASN A 349 17.53 12.50 -10.56
C ASN A 349 17.91 11.13 -11.17
N THR A 350 18.41 11.16 -12.39
CA THR A 350 18.74 9.95 -13.17
C THR A 350 19.79 9.08 -12.48
N ARG A 351 20.74 9.67 -11.73
CA ARG A 351 21.74 8.92 -10.95
C ARG A 351 21.07 8.08 -9.86
N HIS A 352 20.07 8.62 -9.17
CA HIS A 352 19.35 7.91 -8.11
C HIS A 352 18.41 6.83 -8.70
N LEU A 353 17.73 7.11 -9.81
CA LEU A 353 17.00 6.06 -10.58
C LEU A 353 17.93 4.91 -10.97
N ASN A 354 19.13 5.20 -11.45
CA ASN A 354 20.12 4.18 -11.79
C ASN A 354 20.57 3.36 -10.56
N LYS A 355 20.70 3.99 -9.38
CA LYS A 355 20.99 3.27 -8.12
C LYS A 355 19.83 2.36 -7.73
N PHE A 356 18.58 2.82 -7.89
CA PHE A 356 17.40 2.00 -7.63
C PHE A 356 17.30 0.81 -8.59
N PHE A 357 17.58 1.02 -9.88
CA PHE A 357 17.71 -0.06 -10.87
C PHE A 357 18.76 -1.10 -10.43
N LYS A 358 19.94 -0.65 -9.99
CA LYS A 358 21.01 -1.55 -9.52
C LYS A 358 20.58 -2.36 -8.31
N PHE A 359 19.81 -1.79 -7.38
CA PHE A 359 19.24 -2.52 -6.25
C PHE A 359 18.34 -3.65 -6.74
N ILE A 360 17.38 -3.36 -7.63
CA ILE A 360 16.48 -4.38 -8.21
C ILE A 360 17.29 -5.45 -8.95
N LYS A 361 18.23 -5.05 -9.81
CA LYS A 361 19.11 -5.95 -10.57
C LYS A 361 19.93 -6.88 -9.67
N HIS A 362 20.32 -6.43 -8.48
CA HIS A 362 21.09 -7.25 -7.55
C HIS A 362 20.21 -8.30 -6.84
N HIS A 363 18.94 -7.97 -6.56
CA HIS A 363 18.09 -8.77 -5.68
C HIS A 363 17.04 -9.64 -6.40
N TYR A 364 16.68 -9.36 -7.66
CA TYR A 364 15.60 -10.07 -8.36
C TYR A 364 15.84 -11.58 -8.60
N LYS A 365 17.08 -12.05 -8.47
CA LYS A 365 17.48 -13.44 -8.66
C LYS A 365 18.04 -14.11 -7.41
N GLU A 366 17.79 -13.53 -6.23
CA GLU A 366 18.26 -14.16 -4.98
C GLU A 366 17.64 -15.56 -4.82
N ASN A 367 18.49 -16.56 -4.57
CA ASN A 367 18.07 -17.97 -4.47
C ASN A 367 16.98 -18.18 -3.42
N ASP A 368 17.10 -17.53 -2.26
CA ASP A 368 16.08 -17.62 -1.20
C ASP A 368 14.76 -16.98 -1.61
N PHE A 369 14.79 -15.88 -2.37
CA PHE A 369 13.59 -15.24 -2.88
C PHE A 369 12.82 -16.18 -3.82
N ILE A 370 13.52 -16.71 -4.84
CA ILE A 370 12.95 -17.63 -5.83
C ILE A 370 12.44 -18.90 -5.15
N LYS A 371 13.25 -19.51 -4.26
CA LYS A 371 12.87 -20.72 -3.52
C LYS A 371 11.61 -20.49 -2.68
N ASN A 372 11.46 -19.34 -2.04
CA ASN A 372 10.27 -19.04 -1.25
C ASN A 372 9.01 -18.87 -2.13
N ILE A 373 9.12 -18.16 -3.26
CA ILE A 373 7.99 -18.03 -4.21
C ILE A 373 7.56 -19.40 -4.72
N ASN A 374 8.50 -20.22 -5.18
CA ASN A 374 8.19 -21.54 -5.73
C ASN A 374 7.54 -22.45 -4.68
N ASN A 375 8.03 -22.42 -3.43
CA ASN A 375 7.43 -23.18 -2.33
C ASN A 375 6.02 -22.70 -1.98
N LEU A 376 5.76 -21.39 -2.01
CA LEU A 376 4.44 -20.83 -1.75
C LEU A 376 3.46 -21.13 -2.89
N GLN A 377 3.97 -21.19 -4.13
CA GLN A 377 3.20 -21.57 -5.31
C GLN A 377 2.72 -23.02 -5.22
N ILE A 378 3.59 -23.96 -4.83
CA ILE A 378 3.18 -25.35 -4.58
C ILE A 378 2.06 -25.42 -3.54
N LYS A 379 2.17 -24.66 -2.45
CA LYS A 379 1.18 -24.64 -1.37
C LYS A 379 -0.12 -23.96 -1.74
N HIS A 380 -0.08 -22.99 -2.65
CA HIS A 380 -1.30 -22.37 -3.16
C HIS A 380 -2.19 -23.41 -3.86
N ASN A 381 -1.59 -24.31 -4.64
CA ASN A 381 -2.31 -25.42 -5.28
C ASN A 381 -2.95 -26.40 -4.27
N GLU A 382 -2.43 -26.50 -3.04
CA GLU A 382 -3.00 -27.33 -1.98
C GLU A 382 -4.24 -26.70 -1.31
N ILE A 383 -4.47 -25.40 -1.48
CA ILE A 383 -5.54 -24.65 -0.80
C ILE A 383 -6.57 -24.03 -1.76
N ILE A 384 -6.67 -24.55 -2.99
CA ILE A 384 -7.63 -24.10 -4.00
C ILE A 384 -9.06 -24.04 -3.44
N ASN A 385 -9.40 -24.91 -2.49
CA ASN A 385 -10.73 -24.99 -1.85
C ASN A 385 -11.01 -23.90 -0.78
N ASN A 386 -10.07 -22.99 -0.47
CA ASN A 386 -10.33 -21.85 0.40
C ASN A 386 -10.53 -20.58 -0.43
N ASP A 387 -11.79 -20.28 -0.75
CA ASP A 387 -12.19 -19.20 -1.66
C ASP A 387 -11.52 -17.85 -1.36
N PHE A 388 -11.41 -17.48 -0.08
CA PHE A 388 -10.77 -16.22 0.29
C PHE A 388 -9.27 -16.27 0.03
N LEU A 389 -8.55 -17.26 0.55
CA LEU A 389 -7.09 -17.33 0.44
C LEU A 389 -6.62 -17.51 -1.01
N SER A 390 -7.34 -18.29 -1.80
CA SER A 390 -7.02 -18.57 -3.21
C SER A 390 -7.26 -17.37 -4.12
N ASN A 391 -8.32 -16.60 -3.90
CA ASN A 391 -8.74 -15.59 -4.88
C ASN A 391 -8.39 -14.15 -4.52
N ASN A 392 -8.25 -13.79 -3.23
CA ASN A 392 -8.01 -12.38 -2.88
C ASN A 392 -6.70 -11.83 -3.49
N LEU A 393 -6.65 -10.54 -3.76
CA LEU A 393 -5.48 -9.81 -4.26
C LEU A 393 -5.08 -8.67 -3.30
N ARG A 394 -5.33 -8.85 -2.01
CA ARG A 394 -4.86 -7.93 -0.96
C ARG A 394 -3.34 -7.76 -1.07
N MET A 395 -2.85 -6.54 -0.95
CA MET A 395 -1.42 -6.20 -1.03
C MET A 395 -0.75 -6.25 0.34
N THR A 396 -1.50 -6.04 1.43
CA THR A 396 -1.04 -6.11 2.83
C THR A 396 -1.83 -7.17 3.60
N VAL A 397 -1.15 -7.95 4.45
CA VAL A 397 -1.83 -8.89 5.34
C VAL A 397 -2.41 -8.18 6.55
N CYS A 398 -1.74 -7.14 7.03
CA CYS A 398 -2.09 -6.40 8.24
C CYS A 398 -3.15 -5.33 7.96
N GLU A 399 -4.28 -5.39 8.66
CA GLU A 399 -5.33 -4.37 8.57
C GLU A 399 -5.97 -4.14 9.93
N LEU A 400 -6.15 -2.87 10.29
CA LEU A 400 -6.88 -2.47 11.49
C LEU A 400 -8.38 -2.43 11.21
N GLU A 401 -9.18 -2.92 12.15
CA GLU A 401 -10.65 -2.83 12.07
C GLU A 401 -11.13 -1.38 12.21
N LEU A 402 -12.05 -1.01 11.30
CA LEU A 402 -12.71 0.30 11.22
C LEU A 402 -13.81 0.47 12.27
#